data_AF-A0A7C0XA08-F1
#
_entry.id   AF-A0A7C0XA08-F1
#
_cell.length_a   1.000
_cell.length_b   1.000
_cell.length_c   1.000
_cell.angle_alpha   90.00
_cell.angle_beta   90.00
_cell.angle_gamma   90.00
#
_symmetry.space_group_name_H-M   'P 1'
#
loop_
_entity.id
_entity.type
_entity.pdbx_description
1 polymer ?
#
loop_
_entity_poly.entity_id
_entity_poly.type
_entity_poly.pdbx_seq_one_letter_code
_entity_poly.pdbx_strand_id
1 'polypeptide(L)'
;VEFFVLMGKNFRIDPIELEKILKRSVKTVYTTEPFRYSVVADPIFDRRNTLSNSPPVIHFLTTDGESEIRFLIKGGGSENLSALFMMNPTADEEEVMNEIVNHLRKNGANSCPPLHVGVGVGGTSEKAMILSKLALTKKFDERNPDERYAKMEIELAKRMNELGIGYQGLGHGITVYSVHVEYSPTHIATLPVAVSVNCYLCRKGRLILD
;
A
#
# COMPACT_ATOMS: atom_id res chain seq x y z
N VAL A 1 -11.33 -2.27 3.55
CA VAL A 1 -10.99 -2.79 2.20
C VAL A 1 -10.64 -1.60 1.34
N GLU A 2 -9.57 -1.69 0.57
CA GLU A 2 -9.09 -0.60 -0.28
C GLU A 2 -8.99 -1.09 -1.71
N PHE A 3 -9.61 -0.37 -2.65
CA PHE A 3 -9.65 -0.69 -4.07
C PHE A 3 -8.85 0.32 -4.88
N PHE A 4 -8.16 -0.18 -5.91
CA PHE A 4 -7.52 0.60 -6.96
C PHE A 4 -8.17 0.19 -8.28
N VAL A 5 -9.01 1.07 -8.82
CA VAL A 5 -9.66 0.90 -10.12
C VAL A 5 -8.76 1.57 -11.15
N LEU A 6 -8.01 0.75 -11.89
CA LEU A 6 -7.14 1.18 -12.98
C LEU A 6 -7.96 1.16 -14.27
N MET A 7 -8.30 2.34 -14.77
CA MET A 7 -9.16 2.55 -15.94
C MET A 7 -8.29 2.67 -17.19
N GLY A 8 -8.35 1.66 -18.05
CA GLY A 8 -7.74 1.67 -19.37
C GLY A 8 -8.57 2.45 -20.39
N LYS A 9 -8.06 2.58 -21.61
CA LYS A 9 -8.69 3.38 -22.69
C LYS A 9 -10.13 2.98 -23.03
N ASN A 10 -10.48 1.71 -22.83
CA ASN A 10 -11.80 1.16 -23.17
C ASN A 10 -12.73 0.99 -21.97
N PHE A 11 -12.39 1.55 -20.80
CA PHE A 11 -13.23 1.45 -19.60
C PHE A 11 -14.58 2.16 -19.81
N ARG A 12 -15.70 1.41 -19.73
CA ARG A 12 -17.06 1.89 -20.02
C ARG A 12 -18.05 1.61 -18.89
N ILE A 13 -17.65 1.83 -17.64
CA ILE A 13 -18.55 1.70 -16.49
C ILE A 13 -18.71 3.08 -15.84
N ASP A 14 -19.94 3.45 -15.49
CA ASP A 14 -20.22 4.65 -14.70
C ASP A 14 -19.52 4.54 -13.33
N PRO A 15 -18.62 5.47 -12.96
CA PRO A 15 -17.93 5.45 -11.67
C PRO A 15 -18.88 5.39 -10.47
N ILE A 16 -20.07 6.02 -10.55
CA ILE A 16 -21.08 6.00 -9.48
C ILE A 16 -21.67 4.60 -9.34
N GLU A 17 -21.94 3.92 -10.46
CA GLU A 17 -22.44 2.54 -10.45
C GLU A 17 -21.38 1.58 -9.91
N LEU A 18 -20.13 1.72 -10.36
CA LEU A 18 -19.02 0.91 -9.87
C LEU A 18 -18.81 1.08 -8.36
N GLU A 19 -18.83 2.32 -7.87
CA GLU A 19 -18.70 2.60 -6.45
C GLU A 19 -19.81 1.91 -5.63
N LYS A 20 -21.05 1.94 -6.11
CA LYS A 20 -22.18 1.22 -5.49
C LYS A 20 -21.94 -0.29 -5.49
N ILE A 21 -21.46 -0.85 -6.60
CA ILE A 21 -21.15 -2.28 -6.73
C ILE A 21 -20.07 -2.68 -5.72
N LEU A 22 -18.96 -1.93 -5.62
CA LEU A 22 -17.86 -2.22 -4.70
C LEU A 22 -18.31 -2.09 -3.23
N LYS A 23 -19.05 -1.04 -2.88
CA LYS A 23 -19.64 -0.86 -1.55
C LYS A 23 -20.56 -2.01 -1.17
N ARG A 24 -21.47 -2.38 -2.06
CA ARG A 24 -22.40 -3.50 -1.85
C ARG A 24 -21.63 -4.82 -1.68
N SER A 25 -20.62 -5.07 -2.52
CA SER A 25 -19.82 -6.30 -2.48
C SER A 25 -19.12 -6.47 -1.13
N VAL A 26 -18.47 -5.42 -0.62
CA VAL A 26 -17.84 -5.45 0.71
C VAL A 26 -18.89 -5.69 1.80
N LYS A 27 -20.00 -4.94 1.79
CA LYS A 27 -21.07 -5.13 2.78
C LYS A 27 -21.60 -6.56 2.77
N THR A 28 -21.97 -7.08 1.60
CA THR A 28 -22.51 -8.44 1.45
C THR A 28 -21.54 -9.47 2.03
N VAL A 29 -20.30 -9.52 1.54
CA VAL A 29 -19.32 -10.51 1.99
C VAL A 29 -19.10 -10.44 3.51
N TYR A 30 -18.93 -9.25 4.08
CA TYR A 30 -18.70 -9.15 5.53
C TYR A 30 -19.92 -9.53 6.35
N THR A 31 -21.14 -9.32 5.85
CA THR A 31 -22.38 -9.65 6.59
C THR A 31 -22.86 -11.08 6.41
N THR A 32 -22.43 -11.78 5.36
CA THR A 32 -22.83 -13.17 5.08
C THR A 32 -21.78 -14.19 5.49
N GLU A 33 -20.51 -13.79 5.60
CA GLU A 33 -19.39 -14.64 5.97
C GLU A 33 -18.87 -14.33 7.38
N PRO A 34 -18.14 -15.25 8.06
CA PRO A 34 -17.66 -15.06 9.43
C PRO A 34 -16.45 -14.10 9.53
N PHE A 35 -16.53 -12.92 8.91
CA PHE A 35 -15.51 -11.88 8.99
C PHE A 35 -15.77 -10.87 10.10
N ARG A 36 -14.72 -10.14 10.50
CA ARG A 36 -14.80 -9.14 11.57
C ARG A 36 -15.12 -7.74 11.02
N TYR A 37 -16.15 -7.10 11.57
CA TYR A 37 -16.44 -5.68 11.32
C TYR A 37 -15.42 -4.78 12.03
N SER A 38 -14.59 -4.08 11.26
CA SER A 38 -13.45 -3.31 11.79
C SER A 38 -13.50 -1.83 11.43
N VAL A 39 -14.64 -1.32 10.94
CA VAL A 39 -14.83 0.08 10.56
C VAL A 39 -15.78 0.77 11.54
N VAL A 40 -15.35 1.92 12.05
CA VAL A 40 -16.19 2.82 12.86
C VAL A 40 -16.78 3.91 11.98
N ALA A 41 -18.02 4.32 12.25
CA ALA A 41 -18.75 5.33 11.48
C ALA A 41 -18.22 6.75 11.73
N ASP A 42 -17.79 7.03 12.96
CA ASP A 42 -17.16 8.28 13.36
C ASP A 42 -15.77 7.99 13.96
N PRO A 43 -14.69 8.60 13.46
CA PRO A 43 -13.35 8.27 13.91
C PRO A 43 -12.94 8.87 15.26
N ILE A 44 -13.57 9.94 15.74
CA ILE A 44 -13.08 10.76 16.86
C ILE A 44 -13.99 10.68 18.09
N PHE A 45 -15.28 10.86 17.92
CA PHE A 45 -16.26 11.02 18.98
C PHE A 45 -16.92 9.68 19.34
N ASP A 46 -17.90 9.26 18.55
CA ASP A 46 -18.79 8.14 18.92
C ASP A 46 -18.16 6.77 18.67
N ARG A 47 -17.29 6.66 17.65
CA ARG A 47 -16.58 5.41 17.29
C ARG A 47 -17.47 4.16 17.19
N ARG A 48 -18.76 4.35 16.87
CA ARG A 48 -19.73 3.26 16.69
C ARG A 48 -19.35 2.39 15.49
N ASN A 49 -19.37 1.07 15.66
CA ASN A 49 -19.09 0.14 14.58
C ASN A 49 -20.17 0.21 13.49
N THR A 50 -19.76 0.09 12.22
CA THR A 50 -20.65 0.11 11.04
C THR A 50 -21.40 -1.20 10.81
N LEU A 51 -21.05 -2.26 11.55
CA LEU A 51 -21.63 -3.61 11.48
C LEU A 51 -21.61 -4.23 10.07
N SER A 52 -20.71 -3.74 9.21
CA SER A 52 -20.63 -4.14 7.80
C SER A 52 -19.24 -3.97 7.18
N ASN A 53 -18.27 -3.49 7.96
CA ASN A 53 -16.91 -3.17 7.50
C ASN A 53 -16.86 -2.21 6.29
N SER A 54 -17.93 -1.44 6.11
CA SER A 54 -18.13 -0.48 5.01
C SER A 54 -18.13 0.95 5.56
N PRO A 55 -17.79 1.97 4.75
CA PRO A 55 -17.45 1.90 3.33
C PRO A 55 -16.00 1.44 3.08
N PRO A 56 -15.71 0.86 1.90
CA PRO A 56 -14.34 0.73 1.42
C PRO A 56 -13.76 2.08 1.01
N VAL A 57 -12.43 2.14 0.92
CA VAL A 57 -11.69 3.23 0.26
C VAL A 57 -11.51 2.85 -1.21
N ILE A 58 -11.78 3.76 -2.14
CA ILE A 58 -11.73 3.50 -3.58
C ILE A 58 -10.90 4.59 -4.25
N HIS A 59 -9.87 4.18 -4.97
CA HIS A 59 -9.03 5.04 -5.79
C HIS A 59 -9.33 4.78 -7.26
N PHE A 60 -9.75 5.80 -7.98
CA PHE A 60 -9.88 5.76 -9.44
C PHE A 60 -8.61 6.31 -10.07
N LEU A 61 -7.94 5.49 -10.87
CA LEU A 61 -6.66 5.78 -11.50
C LEU A 61 -6.77 5.49 -12.99
N THR A 62 -5.99 6.19 -13.82
CA THR A 62 -5.87 5.88 -15.25
C THR A 62 -4.65 5.00 -15.51
N THR A 63 -4.72 4.19 -16.55
CA THR A 63 -3.60 3.35 -17.02
C THR A 63 -3.59 3.27 -18.54
N ASP A 64 -2.42 3.10 -19.14
CA ASP A 64 -2.29 2.77 -20.56
C ASP A 64 -2.51 1.29 -20.87
N GLY A 65 -2.56 0.44 -19.82
CA GLY A 65 -2.81 -0.99 -19.92
C GLY A 65 -4.31 -1.37 -19.90
N GLU A 66 -4.55 -2.65 -19.59
CA GLU A 66 -5.89 -3.20 -19.41
C GLU A 66 -6.59 -2.57 -18.20
N SER A 67 -7.91 -2.47 -18.30
CA SER A 67 -8.73 -2.04 -17.17
C SER A 67 -8.75 -3.13 -16.10
N GLU A 68 -8.58 -2.77 -14.84
CA GLU A 68 -8.55 -3.74 -13.76
C GLU A 68 -8.87 -3.15 -12.40
N ILE A 69 -9.29 -4.02 -11.49
CA ILE A 69 -9.48 -3.69 -10.08
C ILE A 69 -8.48 -4.49 -9.27
N ARG A 70 -7.59 -3.79 -8.58
CA ARG A 70 -6.75 -4.37 -7.54
C ARG A 70 -7.34 -4.02 -6.19
N PHE A 71 -7.21 -4.91 -5.21
CA PHE A 71 -7.69 -4.63 -3.87
C PHE A 71 -6.77 -5.16 -2.78
N LEU A 72 -6.80 -4.47 -1.64
CA LEU A 72 -6.13 -4.83 -0.41
C LEU A 72 -7.15 -5.00 0.72
N ILE A 73 -7.03 -6.09 1.47
CA ILE A 73 -7.71 -6.27 2.77
C ILE A 73 -6.69 -5.94 3.85
N LYS A 74 -6.39 -4.64 3.98
CA LYS A 74 -5.33 -4.16 4.87
C LYS A 74 -5.73 -4.26 6.35
N GLY A 75 -4.81 -4.73 7.19
CA GLY A 75 -5.01 -4.77 8.63
C GLY A 75 -4.67 -3.43 9.28
N GLY A 76 -5.31 -3.10 10.40
CA GLY A 76 -5.05 -1.85 11.12
C GLY A 76 -3.60 -1.70 11.58
N GLY A 77 -2.97 -2.78 12.07
CA GLY A 77 -1.55 -2.74 12.48
C GLY A 77 -0.61 -2.35 11.34
N SER A 78 -0.77 -2.97 10.17
CA SER A 78 0.00 -2.63 8.96
C SER A 78 -0.36 -1.27 8.37
N GLU A 79 -1.61 -0.82 8.50
CA GLU A 79 -2.02 0.53 8.08
C GLU A 79 -1.35 1.60 8.94
N ASN A 80 -1.29 1.41 10.26
CA ASN A 80 -0.69 2.34 11.21
C ASN A 80 0.83 2.49 11.05
N LEU A 81 1.47 1.61 10.30
CA LEU A 81 2.88 1.73 9.94
C LEU A 81 3.09 2.56 8.67
N SER A 82 2.02 2.93 7.97
CA SER A 82 2.15 3.77 6.77
C SER A 82 2.63 5.17 7.18
N ALA A 83 3.59 5.73 6.44
CA ALA A 83 4.21 7.01 6.75
C ALA A 83 4.48 7.81 5.48
N LEU A 84 4.45 9.14 5.62
CA LEU A 84 4.80 10.10 4.60
C LEU A 84 5.97 10.95 5.10
N PHE A 85 6.99 11.09 4.28
CA PHE A 85 8.19 11.89 4.49
C PHE A 85 8.23 12.97 3.41
N MET A 86 8.17 14.23 3.82
CA MET A 86 8.37 15.36 2.92
C MET A 86 9.86 15.71 2.90
N MET A 87 10.61 15.04 2.04
CA MET A 87 12.06 15.16 1.99
C MET A 87 12.49 16.45 1.27
N ASN A 88 13.73 16.87 1.54
CA ASN A 88 14.35 17.96 0.79
C ASN A 88 14.49 17.53 -0.69
N PRO A 89 14.11 18.35 -1.68
CA PRO A 89 14.29 18.02 -3.10
C PRO A 89 15.74 17.77 -3.52
N THR A 90 16.72 18.21 -2.72
CA THR A 90 18.15 17.91 -2.97
C THR A 90 18.60 16.58 -2.38
N ALA A 91 17.72 15.86 -1.68
CA ALA A 91 18.10 14.59 -1.06
C ALA A 91 18.45 13.55 -2.11
N ASP A 92 19.54 12.82 -1.87
CA ASP A 92 19.99 11.77 -2.78
C ASP A 92 19.31 10.41 -2.50
N GLU A 93 19.63 9.42 -3.33
CA GLU A 93 19.08 8.06 -3.22
C GLU A 93 19.37 7.42 -1.85
N GLU A 94 20.55 7.67 -1.28
CA GLU A 94 21.01 7.09 -0.03
C GLU A 94 20.25 7.70 1.15
N GLU A 95 20.05 9.01 1.17
CA GLU A 95 19.22 9.71 2.16
C GLU A 95 17.77 9.20 2.14
N VAL A 96 17.19 9.01 0.94
CA VAL A 96 15.83 8.45 0.80
C VAL A 96 15.74 7.03 1.36
N MET A 97 16.67 6.15 0.96
CA MET A 97 16.68 4.77 1.46
C MET A 97 16.87 4.71 2.97
N ASN A 98 17.74 5.55 3.51
CA ASN A 98 17.99 5.61 4.95
C ASN A 98 16.76 6.06 5.72
N GLU A 99 16.00 7.03 5.25
CA GLU A 99 14.75 7.45 5.90
C GLU A 99 13.74 6.29 5.96
N ILE A 100 13.58 5.56 4.86
CA ILE A 100 12.70 4.38 4.77
C ILE A 100 13.15 3.27 5.73
N VAL A 101 14.44 2.92 5.73
CA VAL A 101 15.02 1.87 6.59
C VAL A 101 14.92 2.28 8.07
N ASN A 102 15.17 3.55 8.39
CA ASN A 102 15.04 4.10 9.74
C ASN A 102 13.60 3.99 10.26
N HIS A 103 12.61 4.25 9.41
CA HIS A 103 11.20 4.06 9.74
C HIS A 103 10.88 2.60 10.09
N LEU A 104 11.36 1.64 9.28
CA LEU A 104 11.19 0.22 9.58
C LEU A 104 11.98 -0.24 10.80
N ARG A 105 13.16 0.32 11.07
CA ARG A 105 13.90 0.02 12.31
C ARG A 105 13.09 0.36 13.55
N LYS A 106 12.39 1.51 13.53
CA LYS A 106 11.57 1.98 14.65
C LYS A 106 10.26 1.21 14.79
N ASN A 107 9.61 0.90 13.67
CA ASN A 107 8.21 0.48 13.68
C ASN A 107 7.98 -0.96 13.18
N GLY A 108 8.92 -1.57 12.48
CA GLY A 108 8.71 -2.79 11.68
C GLY A 108 8.17 -3.98 12.47
N ALA A 109 8.59 -4.16 13.73
CA ALA A 109 8.09 -5.22 14.61
C ALA A 109 6.57 -5.12 14.87
N ASN A 110 5.99 -3.93 14.81
CA ASN A 110 4.58 -3.66 15.13
C ASN A 110 3.59 -4.11 14.04
N SER A 111 4.07 -4.67 12.93
CA SER A 111 3.25 -5.07 11.77
C SER A 111 3.37 -6.55 11.39
N CYS A 112 3.70 -7.42 12.34
CA CYS A 112 3.76 -8.88 12.15
C CYS A 112 4.61 -9.29 10.92
N PRO A 113 5.92 -8.98 10.91
CA PRO A 113 6.85 -9.40 9.87
C PRO A 113 6.83 -10.93 9.64
N PRO A 114 7.14 -11.43 8.41
CA PRO A 114 7.82 -10.69 7.35
C PRO A 114 6.88 -9.75 6.58
N LEU A 115 7.35 -8.53 6.33
CA LEU A 115 6.57 -7.48 5.68
C LEU A 115 6.72 -7.54 4.17
N HIS A 116 5.67 -7.13 3.47
CA HIS A 116 5.74 -6.71 2.08
C HIS A 116 5.65 -5.18 2.08
N VAL A 117 6.68 -4.51 1.59
CA VAL A 117 6.84 -3.05 1.68
C VAL A 117 6.56 -2.42 0.33
N GLY A 118 5.71 -1.40 0.33
CA GLY A 118 5.41 -0.57 -0.82
C GLY A 118 5.92 0.83 -0.58
N VAL A 119 6.65 1.37 -1.54
CA VAL A 119 7.25 2.71 -1.49
C VAL A 119 6.66 3.54 -2.63
N GLY A 120 6.21 4.75 -2.32
CA GLY A 120 5.74 5.72 -3.29
C GLY A 120 6.67 6.93 -3.31
N VAL A 121 7.17 7.35 -4.48
CA VAL A 121 8.09 8.49 -4.62
C VAL A 121 7.53 9.52 -5.60
N GLY A 122 7.53 10.80 -5.20
CA GLY A 122 7.11 11.91 -6.04
C GLY A 122 5.58 12.14 -6.10
N GLY A 123 5.14 12.96 -7.04
CA GLY A 123 3.79 13.54 -7.04
C GLY A 123 3.60 14.56 -5.92
N THR A 124 2.42 14.56 -5.30
CA THR A 124 2.13 15.25 -4.03
C THR A 124 2.13 14.26 -2.86
N SER A 125 1.93 14.76 -1.64
CA SER A 125 1.74 13.93 -0.43
C SER A 125 0.73 12.79 -0.63
N GLU A 126 -0.42 13.10 -1.21
CA GLU A 126 -1.52 12.15 -1.42
C GLU A 126 -1.13 11.13 -2.50
N LYS A 127 -0.51 11.61 -3.59
CA LYS A 127 -0.08 10.74 -4.69
C LYS A 127 0.98 9.74 -4.23
N ALA A 128 2.00 10.19 -3.49
CA ALA A 128 3.00 9.30 -2.93
C ALA A 128 2.37 8.23 -2.04
N MET A 129 1.41 8.60 -1.18
CA MET A 129 0.71 7.64 -0.33
C MET A 129 -0.08 6.61 -1.15
N ILE A 130 -0.83 7.04 -2.16
CA ILE A 130 -1.56 6.16 -3.08
C ILE A 130 -0.59 5.20 -3.79
N LEU A 131 0.54 5.72 -4.30
CA LEU A 131 1.56 4.90 -4.98
C LEU A 131 2.17 3.87 -4.03
N SER A 132 2.49 4.24 -2.78
CA SER A 132 3.03 3.29 -1.79
C SER A 132 2.07 2.14 -1.53
N LYS A 133 0.76 2.39 -1.53
CA LYS A 133 -0.26 1.35 -1.34
C LYS A 133 -0.52 0.56 -2.62
N LEU A 134 -0.50 1.21 -3.78
CA LEU A 134 -0.62 0.54 -5.08
C LEU A 134 0.55 -0.44 -5.30
N ALA A 135 1.77 -0.06 -4.88
CA ALA A 135 2.95 -0.93 -4.94
C ALA A 135 2.72 -2.27 -4.19
N LEU A 136 1.92 -2.26 -3.12
CA LEU A 136 1.58 -3.47 -2.35
C LEU A 136 0.78 -4.52 -3.15
N THR A 137 0.20 -4.12 -4.28
CA THR A 137 -0.62 -4.97 -5.15
C THR A 137 0.19 -5.82 -6.12
N LYS A 138 1.49 -5.53 -6.30
CA LYS A 138 2.39 -6.26 -7.21
C LYS A 138 2.64 -7.70 -6.78
N LYS A 139 3.00 -8.58 -7.72
CA LYS A 139 3.45 -9.92 -7.36
C LYS A 139 4.81 -9.83 -6.65
N PHE A 140 5.12 -10.79 -5.77
CA PHE A 140 6.33 -10.71 -4.94
C PHE A 140 7.64 -10.74 -5.74
N ASP A 141 7.63 -11.46 -6.85
CA ASP A 141 8.73 -11.63 -7.81
C ASP A 141 8.78 -10.52 -8.86
N GLU A 142 7.76 -9.67 -8.93
CA GLU A 142 7.73 -8.52 -9.84
C GLU A 142 8.78 -7.49 -9.42
N ARG A 143 9.41 -6.84 -10.40
CA ARG A 143 10.36 -5.75 -10.18
C ARG A 143 9.93 -4.53 -10.98
N ASN A 144 10.38 -3.36 -10.53
CA ASN A 144 10.16 -2.14 -11.29
C ASN A 144 10.78 -2.26 -12.70
N PRO A 145 10.08 -1.83 -13.76
CA PRO A 145 10.62 -1.83 -15.11
C PRO A 145 11.80 -0.85 -15.31
N ASP A 146 11.92 0.19 -14.46
CA ASP A 146 13.09 1.04 -14.40
C ASP A 146 14.16 0.39 -13.53
N GLU A 147 15.31 0.05 -14.14
CA GLU A 147 16.41 -0.66 -13.47
C GLU A 147 16.95 0.05 -12.24
N ARG A 148 16.82 1.39 -12.14
CA ARG A 148 17.29 2.15 -10.97
C ARG A 148 16.40 1.86 -9.76
N TYR A 149 15.09 1.91 -9.96
CA TYR A 149 14.12 1.56 -8.92
C TYR A 149 14.14 0.07 -8.60
N ALA A 150 14.38 -0.81 -9.57
CA ALA A 150 14.55 -2.24 -9.30
C ALA A 150 15.78 -2.53 -8.41
N LYS A 151 16.89 -1.80 -8.62
CA LYS A 151 18.07 -1.87 -7.72
C LYS A 151 17.75 -1.35 -6.33
N MET A 152 17.03 -0.23 -6.24
CA MET A 152 16.56 0.33 -4.97
C MET A 152 15.66 -0.66 -4.20
N GLU A 153 14.75 -1.37 -4.88
CA GLU A 153 13.91 -2.42 -4.28
C GLU A 153 14.76 -3.53 -3.62
N ILE A 154 15.79 -4.00 -4.33
CA ILE A 154 16.70 -5.06 -3.86
C ILE A 154 17.51 -4.58 -2.66
N GLU A 155 18.09 -3.38 -2.76
CA GLU A 155 18.94 -2.82 -1.71
C GLU A 155 18.15 -2.50 -0.44
N LEU A 156 16.94 -1.92 -0.57
CA LEU A 156 16.03 -1.72 0.55
C LEU A 156 15.68 -3.04 1.25
N ALA A 157 15.31 -4.07 0.47
CA ALA A 157 14.97 -5.38 1.03
C ALA A 157 16.14 -5.98 1.82
N LYS A 158 17.36 -5.86 1.29
CA LYS A 158 18.59 -6.31 1.95
C LYS A 158 18.81 -5.56 3.27
N ARG A 159 18.83 -4.22 3.24
CA ARG A 159 19.06 -3.38 4.43
C ARG A 159 18.01 -3.61 5.52
N MET A 160 16.74 -3.77 5.14
CA MET A 160 15.66 -4.04 6.09
C MET A 160 15.78 -5.42 6.75
N ASN A 161 16.30 -6.42 6.03
CA ASN A 161 16.58 -7.74 6.59
C ASN A 161 17.80 -7.73 7.53
N GLU A 162 18.81 -6.91 7.24
CA GLU A 162 19.98 -6.70 8.11
C GLU A 162 19.61 -6.03 9.46
N LEU A 163 18.44 -5.41 9.58
CA LEU A 163 17.94 -4.87 10.86
C LEU A 163 17.71 -5.94 11.93
N GLY A 164 17.59 -7.22 11.54
CA GLY A 164 17.42 -8.32 12.49
C GLY A 164 16.10 -8.26 13.27
N ILE A 165 15.05 -7.64 12.74
CA ILE A 165 13.71 -7.64 13.37
C ILE A 165 13.12 -9.07 13.32
N GLY A 166 13.25 -9.74 12.17
CA GLY A 166 12.85 -11.14 12.00
C GLY A 166 11.34 -11.40 12.09
N TYR A 167 10.96 -12.66 12.04
CA TYR A 167 9.56 -13.10 12.07
C TYR A 167 8.85 -12.62 13.33
N GLN A 168 7.71 -11.96 13.16
CA GLN A 168 6.90 -11.37 14.24
C GLN A 168 7.67 -10.42 15.19
N GLY A 169 8.86 -9.94 14.82
CA GLY A 169 9.72 -9.13 15.69
C GLY A 169 10.57 -9.95 16.67
N LEU A 170 10.73 -11.26 16.45
CA LEU A 170 11.43 -12.18 17.36
C LEU A 170 12.94 -12.28 17.14
N GLY A 171 13.51 -11.51 16.20
CA GLY A 171 14.95 -11.51 15.96
C GLY A 171 15.49 -12.65 15.09
N HIS A 172 14.61 -13.51 14.56
CA HIS A 172 15.01 -14.67 13.75
C HIS A 172 14.34 -14.66 12.37
N GLY A 173 15.10 -15.00 11.33
CA GLY A 173 14.62 -15.04 9.95
C GLY A 173 14.54 -13.67 9.29
N ILE A 174 13.78 -13.57 8.20
CA ILE A 174 13.65 -12.32 7.42
C ILE A 174 12.64 -11.36 8.04
N THR A 175 12.94 -10.07 7.96
CA THR A 175 12.04 -8.96 8.31
C THR A 175 11.12 -8.59 7.16
N VAL A 176 11.64 -8.62 5.93
CA VAL A 176 10.94 -8.19 4.72
C VAL A 176 11.05 -9.27 3.66
N TYR A 177 9.90 -9.63 3.10
CA TYR A 177 9.80 -10.61 2.02
C TYR A 177 10.02 -9.97 0.64
N SER A 178 9.42 -8.79 0.41
CA SER A 178 9.61 -8.04 -0.83
C SER A 178 9.41 -6.55 -0.62
N VAL A 179 10.05 -5.76 -1.49
CA VAL A 179 9.89 -4.30 -1.58
C VAL A 179 9.49 -3.98 -3.01
N HIS A 180 8.51 -3.10 -3.19
CA HIS A 180 8.17 -2.55 -4.48
C HIS A 180 8.12 -1.03 -4.43
N VAL A 181 8.68 -0.39 -5.45
CA VAL A 181 8.68 1.06 -5.60
C VAL A 181 7.78 1.45 -6.76
N GLU A 182 6.92 2.44 -6.51
CA GLU A 182 6.16 3.16 -7.52
C GLU A 182 6.55 4.64 -7.47
N TYR A 183 6.65 5.29 -8.63
CA TYR A 183 7.07 6.69 -8.70
C TYR A 183 6.23 7.51 -9.67
N SER A 184 6.23 8.82 -9.46
CA SER A 184 5.55 9.79 -10.32
C SER A 184 6.39 11.06 -10.44
N PRO A 185 6.29 11.81 -11.56
CA PRO A 185 6.82 13.16 -11.63
C PRO A 185 6.37 14.01 -10.44
N THR A 186 7.26 14.89 -9.98
CA THR A 186 7.05 15.77 -8.82
C THR A 186 7.45 17.20 -9.18
N HIS A 187 6.94 18.17 -8.43
CA HIS A 187 7.40 19.55 -8.54
C HIS A 187 8.85 19.66 -8.03
N ILE A 188 9.69 20.45 -8.69
CA ILE A 188 11.13 20.56 -8.39
C ILE A 188 11.45 20.97 -6.94
N ALA A 189 10.55 21.68 -6.29
CA ALA A 189 10.71 22.11 -4.89
C ALA A 189 10.30 21.05 -3.85
N THR A 190 9.87 19.85 -4.26
CA THR A 190 9.30 18.84 -3.35
C THR A 190 9.75 17.43 -3.68
N LEU A 191 10.05 16.63 -2.65
CA LEU A 191 10.27 15.20 -2.76
C LEU A 191 9.42 14.43 -1.73
N PRO A 192 8.13 14.17 -2.04
CA PRO A 192 7.30 13.31 -1.22
C PRO A 192 7.75 11.84 -1.34
N VAL A 193 7.97 11.18 -0.20
CA VAL A 193 8.28 9.75 -0.12
C VAL A 193 7.33 9.12 0.88
N ALA A 194 6.62 8.07 0.48
CA ALA A 194 5.67 7.37 1.33
C ALA A 194 6.03 5.89 1.44
N VAL A 195 5.78 5.32 2.62
CA VAL A 195 5.92 3.90 2.90
C VAL A 195 4.59 3.36 3.35
N SER A 196 4.19 2.21 2.82
CA SER A 196 3.09 1.40 3.28
C SER A 196 3.55 -0.05 3.39
N VAL A 197 2.90 -0.86 4.24
CA VAL A 197 3.25 -2.28 4.37
C VAL A 197 2.01 -3.17 4.36
N ASN A 198 2.18 -4.40 3.91
CA ASN A 198 1.34 -5.52 4.25
C ASN A 198 2.08 -6.40 5.27
N CYS A 199 1.36 -6.87 6.30
CA CYS A 199 1.87 -7.89 7.21
C CYS A 199 1.95 -9.26 6.54
N TYR A 200 2.41 -10.27 7.28
CA TYR A 200 2.57 -11.65 6.77
C TYR A 200 1.29 -12.24 6.13
N LEU A 201 0.09 -11.79 6.53
CA LEU A 201 -1.17 -12.26 5.95
C LEU A 201 -1.37 -11.83 4.48
N CYS A 202 -0.71 -10.74 4.05
CA CYS A 202 -0.70 -10.19 2.69
C CYS A 202 -1.96 -10.44 1.84
N ARG A 203 -3.11 -9.92 2.30
CA ARG A 203 -4.42 -10.16 1.68
C ARG A 203 -4.66 -9.17 0.54
N LYS A 204 -4.54 -9.64 -0.70
CA LYS A 204 -4.75 -8.86 -1.91
C LYS A 204 -5.39 -9.68 -3.03
N GLY A 205 -5.96 -9.01 -4.00
CA GLY A 205 -6.49 -9.65 -5.21
C GLY A 205 -6.52 -8.70 -6.39
N ARG A 206 -6.73 -9.28 -7.58
CA ARG A 206 -6.74 -8.59 -8.87
C ARG A 206 -7.87 -9.17 -9.72
N LEU A 207 -8.62 -8.30 -10.39
CA LEU A 207 -9.67 -8.62 -11.34
C LEU A 207 -9.41 -7.83 -12.62
N ILE A 208 -9.23 -8.52 -13.75
CA ILE A 208 -9.18 -7.88 -15.07
C ILE A 208 -10.62 -7.58 -15.51
N LEU A 209 -10.82 -6.41 -16.11
CA LEU A 209 -12.09 -5.97 -16.66
C LEU A 209 -12.00 -5.95 -18.18
N ASP A 210 -12.77 -6.83 -18.81
CA ASP A 210 -12.92 -6.94 -20.27
C ASP A 210 -13.87 -5.85 -20.83
#